data_AF-A0A179DM15-F1
#
_entry.id   AF-A0A179DM15-F1
#
_cell.length_a   1.000
_cell.length_b   1.000
_cell.length_c   1.000
_cell.angle_alpha   90.00
_cell.angle_beta   90.00
_cell.angle_gamma   90.00
#
_symmetry.space_group_name_H-M   'P 1'
#
loop_
_entity.id
_entity.type
_entity.pdbx_description
1 polymer ?
#
loop_
_entity_poly.entity_id
_entity_poly.type
_entity_poly.pdbx_seq_one_letter_code
_entity_poly.pdbx_strand_id
1 'polypeptide(L)'
;MKKKLLSIALILALGYSAKAQTIVGYNVNALNATSTAPATTTVSNLTVSDITRGAGAPASAGAASFRTTGFSNNGIALTNTDYFQITLKANTGFKLSLASINAKFRGTASYVTSPGVNSQFAYSLDGTTFTLIGAPVNTSDASGDVDLPGQSIGAVTEIQNVPSTQTITLRYYASGQTTTGGWGFYSATTSTANNGLTIGGTLTEAIAPTFAANYPTVSNLDQTNLDLVSNINEIGNTYYVVLPDGNAAPSAQQVRDGQNDVGGIAAVSGSFFNPTANTDASKNVTGLGANTPYDIYVIAEDLNGNLQTTPVKLDIQTSLVPLPITLIAFDGTSSNQTITLNWNTAAELNNQYFEIQRSTDGKIFSSLGRLNGTGTSNSSLKYSFLDENPYAGVNYYRLVQFDFDGKSSVSKIVAVDSKLANSQLNVYAGGSQLKIFVSSPNQTNAKLQVFDIGGRRITEDNVSVNKGYNDFILPLTIPDGIHFVRYTTENETVVKKFIK
;
A
#
# COMPACT_ATOMS: atom_id res chain seq x y z
N MET A 1 10.87 -3.44 -28.22
CA MET A 1 10.53 -2.31 -27.32
C MET A 1 9.02 -2.28 -27.12
N LYS A 2 8.51 -2.86 -26.01
CA LYS A 2 7.09 -2.73 -25.61
C LYS A 2 7.03 -1.63 -24.55
N LYS A 3 6.50 -0.46 -24.90
CA LYS A 3 6.15 0.60 -23.94
C LYS A 3 5.01 0.05 -23.06
N LYS A 4 5.30 -0.24 -21.80
CA LYS A 4 4.26 -0.47 -20.78
C LYS A 4 3.53 0.86 -20.60
N LEU A 5 2.24 0.90 -20.93
CA LEU A 5 1.36 1.99 -20.51
C LEU A 5 1.34 2.00 -18.98
N LEU A 6 1.79 3.12 -18.41
CA LEU A 6 1.62 3.41 -17.00
C LEU A 6 0.15 3.79 -16.80
N SER A 7 -0.66 2.86 -16.32
CA SER A 7 -2.05 3.10 -15.93
C SER A 7 -2.06 3.96 -14.67
N ILE A 8 -2.06 5.28 -14.82
CA ILE A 8 -2.44 6.20 -13.75
C ILE A 8 -3.93 5.96 -13.53
N ALA A 9 -4.28 5.19 -12.50
CA ALA A 9 -5.63 5.11 -11.99
C ALA A 9 -5.96 6.45 -11.33
N LEU A 10 -6.34 7.43 -12.14
CA LEU A 10 -7.03 8.62 -11.69
C LEU A 10 -8.44 8.17 -11.30
N ILE A 11 -8.60 7.62 -10.09
CA ILE A 11 -9.92 7.44 -9.51
C ILE A 11 -10.40 8.86 -9.24
N LEU A 12 -11.30 9.34 -10.10
CA LEU A 12 -12.15 10.48 -9.78
C LEU A 12 -12.75 10.19 -8.41
N ALA A 13 -12.31 10.93 -7.41
CA ALA A 13 -13.08 11.11 -6.19
C ALA A 13 -14.41 11.72 -6.64
N LEU A 14 -15.41 10.88 -6.89
CA LEU A 14 -16.81 11.28 -6.87
C LEU A 14 -17.07 11.69 -5.43
N GLY A 15 -16.67 12.92 -5.09
CA GLY A 15 -17.05 13.56 -3.85
C GLY A 15 -18.56 13.54 -3.82
N TYR A 16 -19.12 12.65 -3.02
CA TYR A 16 -20.51 12.71 -2.62
C TYR A 16 -20.64 14.00 -1.80
N SER A 17 -20.79 15.13 -2.49
CA SER A 17 -21.21 16.37 -1.86
C SER A 17 -22.65 16.12 -1.44
N ALA A 18 -22.84 15.91 -0.14
CA ALA A 18 -24.17 15.80 0.43
C ALA A 18 -24.97 17.02 -0.04
N LYS A 19 -26.04 16.79 -0.83
CA LYS A 19 -26.90 17.89 -1.26
C LYS A 19 -27.49 18.53 -0.01
N ALA A 20 -27.45 19.86 0.05
CA ALA A 20 -28.06 20.60 1.14
C ALA A 20 -29.54 20.21 1.27
N GLN A 21 -29.94 19.83 2.49
CA GLN A 21 -31.30 19.44 2.84
C GLN A 21 -31.81 20.34 3.96
N THR A 22 -33.13 20.36 4.20
CA THR A 22 -33.67 20.98 5.41
C THR A 22 -33.14 20.22 6.63
N ILE A 23 -32.38 20.90 7.48
CA ILE A 23 -31.78 20.32 8.69
C ILE A 23 -32.59 20.61 9.96
N VAL A 24 -33.37 21.69 9.96
CA VAL A 24 -34.35 21.99 11.00
C VAL A 24 -35.56 22.72 10.43
N GLY A 25 -36.74 22.43 10.97
CA GLY A 25 -37.99 23.11 10.68
C GLY A 25 -38.80 23.39 11.94
N TYR A 26 -39.47 24.54 11.96
CA TYR A 26 -40.35 25.00 13.04
C TYR A 26 -41.75 25.22 12.50
N ASN A 27 -42.68 24.33 12.85
CA ASN A 27 -44.10 24.50 12.61
C ASN A 27 -44.75 25.20 13.81
N VAL A 28 -45.33 26.37 13.58
CA VAL A 28 -45.91 27.24 14.62
C VAL A 28 -47.45 27.25 14.60
N ASN A 29 -48.10 26.32 13.90
CA ASN A 29 -49.55 26.32 13.68
C ASN A 29 -50.37 26.13 14.98
N ALA A 30 -49.81 25.39 15.95
CA ALA A 30 -50.46 25.16 17.23
C ALA A 30 -50.11 26.20 18.31
N LEU A 31 -49.33 27.24 17.97
CA LEU A 31 -48.86 28.23 18.94
C LEU A 31 -49.74 29.48 18.92
N ASN A 32 -50.06 29.96 20.12
CA ASN A 32 -50.78 31.21 20.35
C ASN A 32 -50.22 31.88 21.62
N ALA A 33 -49.50 33.00 21.45
CA ALA A 33 -48.87 33.77 22.54
C ALA A 33 -47.86 32.98 23.43
N THR A 34 -47.20 31.94 22.92
CA THR A 34 -46.17 31.20 23.65
C THR A 34 -44.85 31.97 23.75
N SER A 35 -44.05 31.72 24.80
CA SER A 35 -42.73 32.32 24.98
C SER A 35 -41.66 31.73 24.05
N THR A 36 -41.76 30.44 23.74
CA THR A 36 -40.88 29.74 22.79
C THR A 36 -41.67 28.96 21.74
N ALA A 37 -40.99 28.53 20.66
CA ALA A 37 -41.52 27.61 19.66
C ALA A 37 -40.54 26.46 19.41
N PRO A 38 -40.86 25.21 19.76
CA PRO A 38 -39.95 24.09 19.59
C PRO A 38 -39.74 23.74 18.12
N ALA A 39 -38.56 23.18 17.82
CA ALA A 39 -38.31 22.56 16.53
C ALA A 39 -39.24 21.35 16.34
N THR A 40 -39.87 21.27 15.17
CA THR A 40 -40.80 20.18 14.83
C THR A 40 -40.18 19.15 13.90
N THR A 41 -39.09 19.51 13.23
CA THR A 41 -38.26 18.57 12.46
C THR A 41 -36.79 18.90 12.68
N THR A 42 -35.97 17.88 12.90
CA THR A 42 -34.51 17.97 13.06
C THR A 42 -33.85 16.74 12.46
N VAL A 43 -32.71 16.93 11.82
CA VAL A 43 -31.85 15.80 11.39
C VAL A 43 -31.07 15.21 12.57
N SER A 44 -30.54 14.00 12.42
CA SER A 44 -29.61 13.43 13.39
C SER A 44 -28.33 14.27 13.50
N ASN A 45 -27.62 14.12 14.62
CA ASN A 45 -26.34 14.78 14.91
C ASN A 45 -26.38 16.31 14.99
N LEU A 46 -27.57 16.89 15.15
CA LEU A 46 -27.78 18.32 15.32
C LEU A 46 -28.54 18.60 16.62
N THR A 47 -28.01 19.50 17.43
CA THR A 47 -28.71 20.10 18.56
C THR A 47 -29.23 21.48 18.14
N VAL A 48 -30.52 21.75 18.41
CA VAL A 48 -31.15 23.04 18.12
C VAL A 48 -31.92 23.55 19.33
N SER A 49 -32.04 24.87 19.47
CA SER A 49 -32.94 25.47 20.46
C SER A 49 -34.35 25.68 19.88
N ASP A 50 -35.31 25.92 20.76
CA ASP A 50 -36.55 26.57 20.38
C ASP A 50 -36.29 27.96 19.76
N ILE A 51 -37.26 28.46 19.00
CA ILE A 51 -37.33 29.90 18.67
C ILE A 51 -37.65 30.65 19.95
N THR A 52 -36.83 31.67 20.26
CA THR A 52 -37.07 32.60 21.36
C THR A 52 -37.23 34.02 20.83
N ARG A 53 -37.66 34.94 21.70
CA ARG A 53 -37.70 36.38 21.42
C ARG A 53 -36.65 37.12 22.24
N GLY A 54 -36.10 38.19 21.69
CA GLY A 54 -35.30 39.15 22.45
C GLY A 54 -36.18 40.00 23.36
N ALA A 55 -35.55 40.72 24.31
CA ALA A 55 -36.24 41.50 25.34
C ALA A 55 -37.17 42.59 24.78
N GLY A 56 -36.87 43.14 23.60
CA GLY A 56 -37.69 44.15 22.92
C GLY A 56 -38.88 43.56 22.14
N ALA A 57 -39.00 42.24 22.05
CA ALA A 57 -40.06 41.56 21.29
C ALA A 57 -41.04 40.79 22.20
N PRO A 58 -41.92 41.45 22.96
CA PRO A 58 -42.94 40.77 23.75
C PRO A 58 -43.90 39.95 22.87
N ALA A 59 -44.35 38.80 23.38
CA ALA A 59 -45.26 37.93 22.63
C ALA A 59 -46.61 38.62 22.36
N SER A 60 -47.14 38.39 21.16
CA SER A 60 -48.50 38.79 20.78
C SER A 60 -49.36 37.57 20.50
N ALA A 61 -50.64 37.65 20.85
CA ALA A 61 -51.64 36.65 20.44
C ALA A 61 -51.83 36.64 18.93
N GLY A 62 -52.13 35.46 18.38
CA GLY A 62 -52.36 35.25 16.97
C GLY A 62 -52.42 33.77 16.64
N ALA A 63 -53.48 33.34 15.96
CA ALA A 63 -53.63 31.94 15.57
C ALA A 63 -52.50 31.50 14.63
N ALA A 64 -52.01 30.28 14.85
CA ALA A 64 -51.05 29.60 14.00
C ALA A 64 -49.71 30.32 13.80
N SER A 65 -49.24 31.01 14.84
CA SER A 65 -48.13 31.92 14.68
C SER A 65 -47.31 32.20 15.92
N PHE A 66 -46.05 32.58 15.69
CA PHE A 66 -45.12 33.04 16.71
C PHE A 66 -44.76 34.49 16.43
N ARG A 67 -45.55 35.43 16.98
CA ARG A 67 -45.46 36.87 16.66
C ARG A 67 -45.11 37.75 17.86
N THR A 68 -44.70 38.97 17.57
CA THR A 68 -44.50 40.07 18.51
C THR A 68 -45.20 41.32 18.01
N THR A 69 -45.57 42.23 18.90
CA THR A 69 -45.98 43.61 18.57
C THR A 69 -44.87 44.63 18.84
N GLY A 70 -43.67 44.18 19.22
CA GLY A 70 -42.58 45.03 19.68
C GLY A 70 -41.46 45.29 18.67
N PHE A 71 -41.59 44.82 17.42
CA PHE A 71 -40.62 45.21 16.38
C PHE A 71 -40.71 46.72 16.13
N SER A 72 -39.64 47.44 16.46
CA SER A 72 -39.57 48.89 16.36
C SER A 72 -39.48 49.34 14.90
N ASN A 73 -40.07 50.49 14.58
CA ASN A 73 -39.96 51.10 13.24
C ASN A 73 -38.74 52.02 13.13
N ASN A 74 -37.56 51.51 13.46
CA ASN A 74 -36.30 52.25 13.53
C ASN A 74 -35.22 51.69 12.59
N GLY A 75 -35.59 50.84 11.64
CA GLY A 75 -34.68 50.17 10.71
C GLY A 75 -34.10 48.86 11.26
N ILE A 76 -33.24 48.23 10.47
CA ILE A 76 -32.53 47.00 10.86
C ILE A 76 -31.21 47.40 11.52
N ALA A 77 -31.06 47.09 12.82
CA ALA A 77 -29.83 47.34 13.57
C ALA A 77 -29.50 46.18 14.52
N LEU A 78 -28.22 45.83 14.64
CA LEU A 78 -27.78 44.74 15.52
C LEU A 78 -27.91 45.08 17.02
N THR A 79 -28.03 46.37 17.35
CA THR A 79 -28.31 46.87 18.70
C THR A 79 -29.76 46.71 19.11
N ASN A 80 -30.66 46.42 18.16
CA ASN A 80 -32.07 46.16 18.45
C ASN A 80 -32.21 44.92 19.33
N THR A 81 -33.13 44.98 20.30
CA THR A 81 -33.42 43.86 21.22
C THR A 81 -34.72 43.15 20.88
N ASP A 82 -35.44 43.66 19.90
CA ASP A 82 -36.60 43.10 19.22
C ASP A 82 -36.12 42.21 18.07
N TYR A 83 -35.88 40.94 18.37
CA TYR A 83 -35.51 39.91 17.40
C TYR A 83 -36.16 38.57 17.74
N PHE A 84 -36.19 37.67 16.77
CA PHE A 84 -36.34 36.23 17.04
C PHE A 84 -34.98 35.55 16.95
N GLN A 85 -34.77 34.49 17.73
CA GLN A 85 -33.49 33.81 17.79
C GLN A 85 -33.65 32.30 17.81
N ILE A 86 -32.74 31.61 17.13
CA ILE A 86 -32.48 30.17 17.30
C ILE A 86 -30.98 29.91 17.40
N THR A 87 -30.62 28.75 17.94
CA THR A 87 -29.25 28.24 17.94
C THR A 87 -29.19 26.88 17.28
N LEU A 88 -28.10 26.61 16.56
CA LEU A 88 -27.79 25.34 15.92
C LEU A 88 -26.36 24.94 16.28
N LYS A 89 -26.16 23.67 16.66
CA LYS A 89 -24.86 23.13 17.02
C LYS A 89 -24.73 21.69 16.54
N ALA A 90 -23.68 21.39 15.79
CA ALA A 90 -23.33 20.01 15.46
C ALA A 90 -23.01 19.22 16.74
N ASN A 91 -23.46 17.98 16.82
CA ASN A 91 -23.06 17.07 17.89
C ASN A 91 -21.57 16.70 17.74
N THR A 92 -20.94 16.26 18.82
CA THR A 92 -19.54 15.83 18.83
C THR A 92 -19.25 14.87 17.69
N GLY A 93 -18.15 15.11 16.98
CA GLY A 93 -17.76 14.31 15.80
C GLY A 93 -18.26 14.84 14.46
N PHE A 94 -19.02 15.96 14.44
CA PHE A 94 -19.54 16.54 13.20
C PHE A 94 -19.19 18.03 13.05
N LYS A 95 -19.25 18.50 11.80
CA LYS A 95 -19.21 19.90 11.39
C LYS A 95 -20.54 20.30 10.76
N LEU A 96 -20.96 21.54 10.96
CA LEU A 96 -22.21 22.11 10.44
C LEU A 96 -21.94 23.16 9.36
N SER A 97 -22.64 23.07 8.24
CA SER A 97 -22.64 24.05 7.16
C SER A 97 -24.06 24.49 6.84
N LEU A 98 -24.32 25.80 6.83
CA LEU A 98 -25.65 26.33 6.52
C LEU A 98 -25.74 26.77 5.05
N ALA A 99 -26.79 26.36 4.36
CA ALA A 99 -26.99 26.60 2.94
C ALA A 99 -28.16 27.53 2.63
N SER A 100 -29.25 27.46 3.40
CA SER A 100 -30.43 28.29 3.15
C SER A 100 -31.25 28.61 4.39
N ILE A 101 -32.00 29.71 4.32
CA ILE A 101 -33.03 30.08 5.30
C ILE A 101 -34.31 30.36 4.53
N ASN A 102 -35.38 29.64 4.85
CA ASN A 102 -36.72 29.94 4.32
C ASN A 102 -37.66 30.22 5.47
N ALA A 103 -38.44 31.28 5.37
CA ALA A 103 -39.34 31.69 6.43
C ALA A 103 -40.65 32.25 5.87
N LYS A 104 -41.73 31.99 6.59
CA LYS A 104 -43.08 32.46 6.32
C LYS A 104 -43.54 33.29 7.49
N PHE A 105 -44.08 34.47 7.20
CA PHE A 105 -44.49 35.44 8.19
C PHE A 105 -45.98 35.72 8.06
N ARG A 106 -46.59 36.14 9.16
CA ARG A 106 -47.89 36.78 9.16
C ARG A 106 -47.83 38.12 9.86
N GLY A 107 -48.27 39.16 9.18
CA GLY A 107 -48.47 40.50 9.70
C GLY A 107 -49.96 40.82 9.91
N THR A 108 -50.25 41.75 10.80
CA THR A 108 -51.53 42.48 10.78
C THR A 108 -51.50 43.58 9.72
N ALA A 109 -52.67 44.14 9.35
CA ALA A 109 -52.78 45.16 8.30
C ALA A 109 -51.75 46.30 8.41
N SER A 110 -51.50 46.80 9.62
CA SER A 110 -50.53 47.86 9.94
C SER A 110 -49.05 47.54 9.67
N TYR A 111 -48.69 46.26 9.52
CA TYR A 111 -47.34 45.81 9.15
C TYR A 111 -47.20 45.61 7.64
N VAL A 112 -48.29 45.38 6.91
CA VAL A 112 -48.25 45.05 5.48
C VAL A 112 -48.64 46.20 4.54
N THR A 113 -49.05 47.35 5.10
CA THR A 113 -49.26 48.59 4.34
C THR A 113 -47.94 49.20 3.87
N SER A 114 -47.93 49.83 2.69
CA SER A 114 -46.77 50.54 2.13
C SER A 114 -46.10 51.48 3.15
N PRO A 115 -44.76 51.42 3.33
CA PRO A 115 -43.77 50.74 2.47
C PRO A 115 -43.50 49.26 2.81
N GLY A 116 -44.28 48.62 3.69
CA GLY A 116 -44.12 47.21 4.08
C GLY A 116 -43.09 46.97 5.19
N VAL A 117 -42.71 45.71 5.38
CA VAL A 117 -41.72 45.27 6.37
C VAL A 117 -40.37 45.05 5.70
N ASN A 118 -39.34 45.75 6.18
CA ASN A 118 -37.96 45.40 5.92
C ASN A 118 -37.50 44.38 6.96
N SER A 119 -36.86 43.31 6.52
CA SER A 119 -36.36 42.28 7.42
C SER A 119 -35.02 41.70 6.99
N GLN A 120 -34.26 41.20 7.96
CA GLN A 120 -32.94 40.65 7.70
C GLN A 120 -32.54 39.64 8.78
N PHE A 121 -31.82 38.60 8.36
CA PHE A 121 -31.19 37.67 9.30
C PHE A 121 -29.78 38.13 9.66
N ALA A 122 -29.32 37.73 10.84
CA ALA A 122 -27.95 37.86 11.28
C ALA A 122 -27.46 36.53 11.86
N TYR A 123 -26.16 36.28 11.80
CA TYR A 123 -25.54 35.14 12.49
C TYR A 123 -24.51 35.59 13.53
N SER A 124 -24.18 34.70 14.46
CA SER A 124 -23.10 34.84 15.44
C SER A 124 -22.53 33.46 15.77
N LEU A 125 -21.21 33.41 16.02
CA LEU A 125 -20.49 32.20 16.42
C LEU A 125 -20.02 32.22 17.88
N ASP A 126 -20.15 33.37 18.55
CA ASP A 126 -19.82 33.59 19.96
C ASP A 126 -21.08 33.84 20.83
N GLY A 127 -22.24 34.02 20.19
CA GLY A 127 -23.51 34.36 20.83
C GLY A 127 -23.67 35.84 21.18
N THR A 128 -22.66 36.67 20.93
CA THR A 128 -22.63 38.09 21.35
C THR A 128 -22.42 39.05 20.18
N THR A 129 -21.49 38.75 19.28
CA THR A 129 -21.15 39.57 18.11
C THR A 129 -21.90 39.04 16.91
N PHE A 130 -22.75 39.87 16.30
CA PHE A 130 -23.59 39.47 15.18
C PHE A 130 -23.17 40.13 13.87
N THR A 131 -23.39 39.44 12.76
CA THR A 131 -23.17 39.92 11.40
C THR A 131 -24.45 39.76 10.59
N LEU A 132 -24.92 40.83 9.95
CA LEU A 132 -26.09 40.79 9.07
C LEU A 132 -25.80 39.95 7.81
N ILE A 133 -26.78 39.14 7.40
CA ILE A 133 -26.71 38.29 6.21
C ILE A 133 -27.39 39.01 5.05
N GLY A 134 -26.70 39.10 3.91
CA GLY A 134 -27.25 39.67 2.68
C GLY A 134 -27.64 41.14 2.80
N ALA A 135 -28.66 41.54 2.05
CA ALA A 135 -29.31 42.85 2.16
C ALA A 135 -30.70 42.71 2.80
N PRO A 136 -31.26 43.78 3.40
CA PRO A 136 -32.64 43.76 3.89
C PRO A 136 -33.63 43.39 2.78
N VAL A 137 -34.59 42.53 3.11
CA VAL A 137 -35.69 42.15 2.22
C VAL A 137 -36.92 42.95 2.59
N ASN A 138 -37.46 43.71 1.64
CA ASN A 138 -38.73 44.40 1.78
C ASN A 138 -39.89 43.48 1.37
N THR A 139 -40.93 43.41 2.19
CA THR A 139 -42.13 42.62 1.90
C THR A 139 -43.39 43.44 2.14
N SER A 140 -44.30 43.43 1.17
CA SER A 140 -45.61 44.09 1.25
C SER A 140 -46.67 43.22 0.55
N ASP A 141 -47.38 42.41 1.31
CA ASP A 141 -48.55 41.67 0.81
C ASP A 141 -49.81 42.08 1.59
N ALA A 142 -50.80 42.60 0.87
CA ALA A 142 -52.11 42.96 1.41
C ALA A 142 -52.86 41.78 2.05
N SER A 143 -52.49 40.53 1.75
CA SER A 143 -53.07 39.31 2.34
C SER A 143 -52.66 39.08 3.80
N GLY A 144 -51.56 39.71 4.25
CA GLY A 144 -51.01 39.52 5.60
C GLY A 144 -50.06 38.33 5.74
N ASP A 145 -50.12 37.34 4.85
CA ASP A 145 -49.22 36.17 4.83
C ASP A 145 -48.08 36.42 3.82
N VAL A 146 -46.83 36.30 4.27
CA VAL A 146 -45.65 36.65 3.49
C VAL A 146 -44.65 35.50 3.51
N ASP A 147 -44.36 34.92 2.34
CA ASP A 147 -43.25 34.00 2.18
C ASP A 147 -41.99 34.81 1.82
N LEU A 148 -40.96 34.75 2.65
CA LEU A 148 -39.65 35.26 2.23
C LEU A 148 -39.11 34.36 1.12
N PRO A 149 -38.58 34.94 0.03
CA PRO A 149 -37.84 34.16 -0.95
C PRO A 149 -36.69 33.45 -0.20
N GLY A 150 -36.54 32.15 -0.46
CA GLY A 150 -35.50 31.34 0.19
C GLY A 150 -34.14 32.00 0.05
N GLN A 151 -33.56 32.41 1.18
CA GLN A 151 -32.26 33.07 1.19
C GLN A 151 -31.17 32.00 1.09
N SER A 152 -30.38 32.05 0.01
CA SER A 152 -29.17 31.25 -0.09
C SER A 152 -28.06 31.89 0.75
N ILE A 153 -27.53 31.14 1.71
CA ILE A 153 -26.50 31.61 2.65
C ILE A 153 -25.21 30.79 2.58
N GLY A 154 -25.11 29.84 1.65
CA GLY A 154 -23.92 29.00 1.49
C GLY A 154 -22.64 29.74 1.11
N ALA A 155 -22.74 31.01 0.67
CA ALA A 155 -21.59 31.86 0.38
C ALA A 155 -21.00 32.54 1.62
N VAL A 156 -21.69 32.51 2.77
CA VAL A 156 -21.18 33.04 4.05
C VAL A 156 -20.20 32.02 4.62
N THR A 157 -18.90 32.27 4.48
CA THR A 157 -17.83 31.29 4.76
C THR A 157 -17.71 30.96 6.23
N GLU A 158 -18.03 31.89 7.13
CA GLU A 158 -17.89 31.72 8.58
C GLU A 158 -18.89 30.71 9.17
N ILE A 159 -20.02 30.47 8.47
CA ILE A 159 -21.04 29.49 8.88
C ILE A 159 -20.97 28.20 8.06
N GLN A 160 -19.83 27.95 7.41
CA GLN A 160 -19.50 26.68 6.77
C GLN A 160 -18.46 25.92 7.60
N ASN A 161 -18.59 24.60 7.65
CA ASN A 161 -17.69 23.68 8.38
C ASN A 161 -17.50 24.03 9.86
N VAL A 162 -18.53 24.60 10.50
CA VAL A 162 -18.49 25.02 11.90
C VAL A 162 -18.36 23.78 12.79
N PRO A 163 -17.31 23.69 13.64
CA PRO A 163 -17.07 22.50 14.44
C PRO A 163 -18.10 22.35 15.56
N SER A 164 -18.31 21.11 16.02
CA SER A 164 -19.18 20.78 17.17
C SER A 164 -18.85 21.48 18.49
N THR A 165 -17.71 22.16 18.61
CA THR A 165 -17.38 23.00 19.77
C THR A 165 -18.08 24.36 19.75
N GLN A 166 -18.55 24.81 18.58
CA GLN A 166 -19.10 26.14 18.36
C GLN A 166 -20.60 26.08 18.06
N THR A 167 -21.33 27.11 18.49
CA THR A 167 -22.77 27.25 18.26
C THR A 167 -23.01 28.36 17.24
N ILE A 168 -23.82 28.08 16.21
CA ILE A 168 -24.32 29.12 15.31
C ILE A 168 -25.61 29.68 15.93
N THR A 169 -25.62 30.97 16.21
CA THR A 169 -26.83 31.69 16.64
C THR A 169 -27.37 32.50 15.47
N LEU A 170 -28.63 32.28 15.10
CA LEU A 170 -29.30 33.06 14.07
C LEU A 170 -30.31 34.01 14.72
N ARG A 171 -30.31 35.27 14.31
CA ARG A 171 -31.31 36.27 14.68
C ARG A 171 -32.09 36.74 13.46
N TYR A 172 -33.36 37.03 13.65
CA TYR A 172 -34.22 37.69 12.67
C TYR A 172 -34.65 39.06 13.20
N TYR A 173 -34.40 40.10 12.41
CA TYR A 173 -34.79 41.48 12.69
C TYR A 173 -35.83 41.94 11.66
N ALA A 174 -36.76 42.78 12.09
CA ALA A 174 -37.77 43.38 11.23
C ALA A 174 -38.08 44.83 11.66
N SER A 175 -38.40 45.70 10.71
CA SER A 175 -38.84 47.08 10.90
C SER A 175 -39.88 47.45 9.83
N GLY A 176 -40.88 48.25 10.19
CA GLY A 176 -41.93 48.70 9.25
C GLY A 176 -43.31 48.94 9.87
N GLN A 177 -43.46 48.85 11.19
CA GLN A 177 -44.74 49.04 11.87
C GLN A 177 -45.18 50.52 11.90
N THR A 178 -46.47 50.79 11.71
CA THR A 178 -46.99 52.18 11.68
C THR A 178 -47.78 52.64 12.91
N THR A 179 -48.17 51.78 13.87
CA THR A 179 -48.60 52.16 15.26
C THR A 179 -49.28 51.05 16.08
N THR A 180 -49.86 50.02 15.45
CA THR A 180 -50.52 48.89 16.14
C THR A 180 -50.18 47.58 15.41
N GLY A 181 -50.45 46.41 15.98
CA GLY A 181 -50.39 45.13 15.25
C GLY A 181 -49.19 44.23 15.56
N GLY A 182 -49.15 43.04 14.95
CA GLY A 182 -48.14 42.02 15.23
C GLY A 182 -47.54 41.37 13.98
N TRP A 183 -46.28 40.97 14.10
CA TRP A 183 -45.47 40.35 13.04
C TRP A 183 -44.69 39.14 13.57
N GLY A 184 -44.61 38.08 12.77
CA GLY A 184 -43.69 36.97 13.03
C GLY A 184 -44.04 35.70 12.27
N PHE A 185 -43.44 34.57 12.66
CA PHE A 185 -43.52 33.32 11.89
C PHE A 185 -44.95 32.77 11.84
N TYR A 186 -45.27 32.10 10.72
CA TYR A 186 -46.60 31.53 10.45
C TYR A 186 -46.51 30.14 9.80
N SER A 187 -47.41 29.24 10.19
CA SER A 187 -47.57 27.92 9.57
C SER A 187 -49.04 27.68 9.24
N ALA A 188 -49.37 27.41 7.97
CA ALA A 188 -50.76 27.30 7.52
C ALA A 188 -51.47 26.04 8.03
N THR A 189 -50.73 24.96 8.24
CA THR A 189 -51.27 23.67 8.71
C THR A 189 -50.35 23.09 9.77
N THR A 190 -50.83 22.09 10.51
CA THR A 190 -50.01 21.31 11.46
C THR A 190 -49.01 20.36 10.78
N SER A 191 -49.02 20.27 9.45
CA SER A 191 -48.09 19.41 8.70
C SER A 191 -46.66 19.94 8.83
N THR A 192 -45.71 19.05 9.13
CA THR A 192 -44.27 19.35 9.17
C THR A 192 -43.67 19.74 7.81
N ALA A 193 -44.43 19.62 6.72
CA ALA A 193 -44.08 20.18 5.42
C ALA A 193 -44.38 21.70 5.33
N ASN A 194 -45.19 22.25 6.24
CA ASN A 194 -45.63 23.65 6.27
C ASN A 194 -44.99 24.43 7.44
N ASN A 195 -43.67 24.34 7.56
CA ASN A 195 -42.94 25.09 8.59
C ASN A 195 -42.95 26.60 8.32
N GLY A 196 -43.00 27.38 9.40
CA GLY A 196 -42.86 28.84 9.35
C GLY A 196 -41.41 29.30 9.31
N LEU A 197 -40.47 28.46 9.75
CA LEU A 197 -39.04 28.65 9.56
C LEU A 197 -38.40 27.31 9.21
N THR A 198 -37.51 27.30 8.22
CA THR A 198 -36.64 26.17 7.89
C THR A 198 -35.22 26.64 7.65
N ILE A 199 -34.26 25.86 8.11
CA ILE A 199 -32.84 26.05 7.81
C ILE A 199 -32.38 24.86 6.98
N GLY A 200 -31.79 25.14 5.83
CA GLY A 200 -31.13 24.16 5.00
C GLY A 200 -29.62 24.14 5.25
N GLY A 201 -29.00 22.96 5.15
CA GLY A 201 -27.57 22.79 5.40
C GLY A 201 -27.11 21.35 5.25
N THR A 202 -25.89 21.09 5.71
CA THR A 202 -25.27 19.76 5.78
C THR A 202 -24.58 19.55 7.11
N LEU A 203 -24.54 18.29 7.55
CA LEU A 203 -23.64 17.83 8.59
C LEU A 203 -22.65 16.85 7.95
N THR A 204 -21.37 17.06 8.20
CA THR A 204 -20.31 16.18 7.75
C THR A 204 -19.54 15.65 8.95
N GLU A 205 -19.08 14.41 8.85
CA GLU A 205 -18.20 13.82 9.86
C GLU A 205 -16.92 14.66 9.98
N ALA A 206 -16.39 14.75 11.19
CA ALA A 206 -15.26 15.58 11.58
C ALA A 206 -14.21 14.80 12.36
N ILE A 207 -14.30 13.47 12.35
CA ILE A 207 -13.38 12.55 13.00
C ILE A 207 -12.47 11.98 11.91
N ALA A 208 -11.16 12.00 12.14
CA ALA A 208 -10.22 11.38 11.22
C ALA A 208 -10.20 9.85 11.42
N PRO A 209 -9.82 9.09 10.38
CA PRO A 209 -9.68 7.65 10.50
C PRO A 209 -8.71 7.26 11.60
N THR A 210 -8.95 6.13 12.25
CA THR A 210 -8.03 5.49 13.18
C THR A 210 -7.51 4.20 12.58
N PHE A 211 -6.21 3.96 12.67
CA PHE A 211 -5.65 2.65 12.34
C PHE A 211 -6.15 1.57 13.30
N ALA A 212 -6.38 0.36 12.79
CA ALA A 212 -6.59 -0.81 13.62
C ALA A 212 -5.35 -1.09 14.51
N ALA A 213 -5.54 -1.84 15.59
CA ALA A 213 -4.44 -2.19 16.49
C ALA A 213 -3.29 -2.89 15.73
N ASN A 214 -2.05 -2.45 16.01
CA ASN A 214 -0.82 -2.88 15.34
C ASN A 214 -0.67 -2.47 13.86
N TYR A 215 -1.56 -1.62 13.32
CA TYR A 215 -1.40 -1.05 11.98
C TYR A 215 -0.90 0.40 12.05
N PRO A 216 -0.28 0.90 10.97
CA PRO A 216 0.12 0.18 9.76
C PRO A 216 1.25 -0.84 9.99
N THR A 217 1.47 -1.75 9.03
CA THR A 217 2.55 -2.77 9.08
C THR A 217 3.28 -2.87 7.75
N VAL A 218 4.42 -3.57 7.74
CA VAL A 218 5.15 -3.93 6.52
C VAL A 218 5.18 -5.44 6.32
N SER A 219 5.15 -5.88 5.07
CA SER A 219 5.34 -7.27 4.66
C SER A 219 6.18 -7.34 3.38
N ASN A 220 6.61 -8.54 2.99
CA ASN A 220 7.38 -8.77 1.75
C ASN A 220 8.59 -7.82 1.58
N LEU A 221 9.24 -7.48 2.70
CA LEU A 221 10.42 -6.61 2.71
C LEU A 221 11.61 -7.33 2.06
N ASP A 222 12.13 -6.76 0.98
CA ASP A 222 13.29 -7.26 0.27
C ASP A 222 14.44 -6.22 0.28
N GLN A 223 15.29 -6.23 -0.75
CA GLN A 223 16.44 -5.34 -0.88
C GLN A 223 16.06 -3.92 -1.33
N THR A 224 14.98 -3.76 -2.11
CA THR A 224 14.61 -2.47 -2.70
C THR A 224 13.13 -2.14 -2.55
N ASN A 225 12.33 -3.06 -2.03
CA ASN A 225 10.89 -2.96 -1.97
C ASN A 225 10.31 -3.54 -0.66
N LEU A 226 9.07 -3.15 -0.37
CA LEU A 226 8.22 -3.73 0.68
C LEU A 226 6.75 -3.53 0.31
N ASP A 227 5.86 -4.28 0.94
CA ASP A 227 4.43 -4.00 0.91
C ASP A 227 4.03 -3.29 2.21
N LEU A 228 3.62 -2.02 2.09
CA LEU A 228 3.04 -1.24 3.17
C LEU A 228 1.57 -1.59 3.29
N VAL A 229 1.13 -2.02 4.46
CA VAL A 229 -0.23 -2.47 4.73
C VAL A 229 -0.91 -1.51 5.72
N SER A 230 -2.11 -1.08 5.37
CA SER A 230 -2.95 -0.18 6.17
C SER A 230 -4.31 -0.82 6.40
N ASN A 231 -4.81 -0.65 7.63
CA ASN A 231 -6.16 -1.02 8.02
C ASN A 231 -6.71 0.12 8.88
N ILE A 232 -7.75 0.79 8.39
CA ILE A 232 -8.39 1.94 9.04
C ILE A 232 -9.86 1.66 9.27
N ASN A 233 -10.43 2.24 10.33
CA ASN A 233 -11.80 1.99 10.78
C ASN A 233 -12.91 2.50 9.84
N GLU A 234 -12.56 3.15 8.74
CA GLU A 234 -13.49 3.72 7.76
C GLU A 234 -12.88 3.74 6.35
N ILE A 235 -13.64 4.21 5.36
CA ILE A 235 -13.17 4.33 3.97
C ILE A 235 -12.35 5.62 3.83
N GLY A 236 -11.16 5.54 3.23
CA GLY A 236 -10.28 6.69 3.13
C GLY A 236 -9.00 6.42 2.34
N ASN A 237 -8.09 7.38 2.35
CA ASN A 237 -6.76 7.24 1.77
C ASN A 237 -5.72 7.10 2.86
N THR A 238 -4.72 6.24 2.61
CA THR A 238 -3.49 6.19 3.38
C THR A 238 -2.37 6.85 2.57
N TYR A 239 -1.61 7.74 3.20
CA TYR A 239 -0.45 8.42 2.66
C TYR A 239 0.79 7.97 3.41
N TYR A 240 1.93 7.96 2.73
CA TYR A 240 3.20 7.59 3.34
C TYR A 240 4.37 8.38 2.76
N VAL A 241 5.37 8.57 3.59
CA VAL A 241 6.68 9.12 3.25
C VAL A 241 7.74 8.21 3.86
N VAL A 242 8.77 7.86 3.09
CA VAL A 242 9.92 7.09 3.56
C VAL A 242 11.15 8.01 3.62
N LEU A 243 11.74 8.11 4.81
CA LEU A 243 12.93 8.91 5.08
C LEU A 243 14.09 8.01 5.54
N PRO A 244 15.35 8.43 5.36
CA PRO A 244 16.47 7.80 6.03
C PRO A 244 16.23 7.70 7.55
N ASP A 245 16.68 6.61 8.15
CA ASP A 245 16.59 6.41 9.60
C ASP A 245 17.22 7.58 10.39
N GLY A 246 16.54 7.99 11.45
CA GLY A 246 16.97 9.08 12.35
C GLY A 246 16.63 10.49 11.89
N ASN A 247 15.99 10.67 10.72
CA ASN A 247 15.46 11.97 10.31
C ASN A 247 14.35 12.45 11.27
N ALA A 248 14.18 13.77 11.39
CA ALA A 248 13.07 14.32 12.17
C ALA A 248 11.71 13.90 11.58
N ALA A 249 10.70 13.79 12.43
CA ALA A 249 9.37 13.38 12.00
C ALA A 249 8.69 14.49 11.18
N PRO A 250 8.20 14.22 9.97
CA PRO A 250 7.35 15.15 9.23
C PRO A 250 6.00 15.33 9.93
N SER A 251 5.37 16.48 9.73
CA SER A 251 3.99 16.73 10.14
C SER A 251 2.99 15.91 9.32
N ALA A 252 1.77 15.77 9.84
CA ALA A 252 0.65 15.15 9.14
C ALA A 252 0.44 15.69 7.70
N GLN A 253 0.47 17.02 7.56
CA GLN A 253 0.30 17.69 6.28
C GLN A 253 1.46 17.39 5.33
N GLN A 254 2.70 17.37 5.83
CA GLN A 254 3.86 17.03 5.03
C GLN A 254 3.78 15.58 4.51
N VAL A 255 3.38 14.61 5.35
CA VAL A 255 3.19 13.22 4.89
C VAL A 255 2.12 13.12 3.81
N ARG A 256 0.98 13.80 4.00
CA ARG A 256 -0.11 13.87 3.02
C ARG A 256 0.36 14.43 1.68
N ASP A 257 1.19 15.48 1.72
CA ASP A 257 1.71 16.17 0.55
C ASP A 257 2.97 15.51 -0.03
N GLY A 258 3.43 14.38 0.53
CA GLY A 258 4.61 13.64 0.08
C GLY A 258 5.95 14.31 0.38
N GLN A 259 6.00 15.14 1.42
CA GLN A 259 7.14 15.95 1.83
C GLN A 259 7.88 15.36 3.04
N ASN A 260 9.17 15.67 3.14
CA ASN A 260 10.00 15.41 4.30
C ASN A 260 9.79 16.46 5.41
N ASP A 261 10.52 16.33 6.51
CA ASP A 261 10.47 17.18 7.69
C ASP A 261 10.78 18.66 7.44
N VAL A 262 11.58 18.96 6.42
CA VAL A 262 11.89 20.34 6.00
C VAL A 262 10.98 20.87 4.88
N GLY A 263 9.96 20.12 4.47
CA GLY A 263 8.99 20.51 3.43
C GLY A 263 9.46 20.28 1.98
N GLY A 264 10.61 19.63 1.77
CA GLY A 264 11.06 19.18 0.45
C GLY A 264 10.34 17.88 0.05
N ILE A 265 10.22 17.59 -1.24
CA ILE A 265 9.63 16.33 -1.72
C ILE A 265 10.48 15.15 -1.25
N ALA A 266 9.88 14.18 -0.57
CA ALA A 266 10.57 12.99 -0.14
C ALA A 266 10.93 12.11 -1.33
N ALA A 267 12.08 11.43 -1.26
CA ALA A 267 12.59 10.58 -2.35
C ALA A 267 11.64 9.41 -2.66
N VAL A 268 10.98 8.88 -1.63
CA VAL A 268 9.96 7.83 -1.76
C VAL A 268 8.74 8.26 -0.93
N SER A 269 7.62 8.46 -1.60
CA SER A 269 6.34 8.79 -1.00
C SER A 269 5.20 8.31 -1.89
N GLY A 270 3.98 8.30 -1.36
CA GLY A 270 2.81 7.96 -2.14
C GLY A 270 1.56 7.84 -1.30
N SER A 271 0.50 7.37 -1.95
CA SER A 271 -0.76 7.07 -1.30
C SER A 271 -1.46 5.88 -1.96
N PHE A 272 -2.45 5.35 -1.25
CA PHE A 272 -3.36 4.33 -1.74
C PHE A 272 -4.70 4.39 -1.01
N PHE A 273 -5.74 3.90 -1.68
CA PHE A 273 -7.12 3.95 -1.18
C PHE A 273 -7.45 2.69 -0.37
N ASN A 274 -8.08 2.87 0.78
CA ASN A 274 -8.69 1.83 1.62
C ASN A 274 -10.19 1.77 1.29
N PRO A 275 -10.66 0.83 0.44
CA PRO A 275 -12.01 0.85 -0.09
C PRO A 275 -13.08 0.34 0.90
N THR A 276 -12.65 -0.34 1.96
CA THR A 276 -13.52 -0.97 2.94
C THR A 276 -12.96 -0.73 4.33
N ALA A 277 -13.82 -0.27 5.25
CA ALA A 277 -13.49 -0.13 6.67
C ALA A 277 -12.98 -1.46 7.28
N ASN A 278 -12.04 -1.35 8.22
CA ASN A 278 -11.47 -2.46 8.99
C ASN A 278 -10.91 -3.61 8.15
N THR A 279 -10.50 -3.33 6.91
CA THR A 279 -9.96 -4.31 5.97
C THR A 279 -8.58 -3.86 5.48
N ASP A 280 -7.66 -4.81 5.36
CA ASP A 280 -6.31 -4.53 4.88
C ASP A 280 -6.33 -4.05 3.43
N ALA A 281 -5.65 -2.94 3.20
CA ALA A 281 -5.23 -2.48 1.88
C ALA A 281 -3.71 -2.39 1.87
N SER A 282 -3.08 -2.67 0.73
CA SER A 282 -1.62 -2.66 0.62
C SER A 282 -1.12 -1.90 -0.61
N LYS A 283 0.11 -1.41 -0.48
CA LYS A 283 0.86 -0.76 -1.56
C LYS A 283 2.28 -1.29 -1.60
N ASN A 284 2.70 -1.76 -2.76
CA ASN A 284 4.11 -2.05 -3.01
C ASN A 284 4.89 -0.73 -3.11
N VAL A 285 5.79 -0.52 -2.16
CA VAL A 285 6.73 0.60 -2.08
C VAL A 285 8.05 0.12 -2.67
N THR A 286 8.57 0.84 -3.65
CA THR A 286 9.78 0.48 -4.40
C THR A 286 10.80 1.62 -4.38
N GLY A 287 12.04 1.34 -4.80
CA GLY A 287 13.07 2.38 -4.96
C GLY A 287 13.87 2.64 -3.68
N LEU A 288 13.80 1.70 -2.74
CA LEU A 288 14.64 1.70 -1.55
C LEU A 288 16.05 1.22 -1.90
N GLY A 289 17.04 1.67 -1.14
CA GLY A 289 18.41 1.15 -1.19
C GLY A 289 18.53 -0.13 -0.36
N ALA A 290 19.41 -1.04 -0.77
CA ALA A 290 19.66 -2.30 -0.07
C ALA A 290 20.51 -2.10 1.19
N ASN A 291 20.21 -2.89 2.23
CA ASN A 291 20.83 -2.78 3.56
C ASN A 291 20.80 -1.36 4.13
N THR A 292 19.68 -0.66 3.94
CA THR A 292 19.51 0.71 4.40
C THR A 292 18.39 0.76 5.42
N PRO A 293 18.63 1.32 6.62
CA PRO A 293 17.58 1.59 7.58
C PRO A 293 16.74 2.81 7.15
N TYR A 294 15.42 2.73 7.33
CA TYR A 294 14.46 3.76 6.97
C TYR A 294 13.38 3.94 8.04
N ASP A 295 12.88 5.18 8.12
CA ASP A 295 11.67 5.54 8.82
C ASP A 295 10.53 5.73 7.81
N ILE A 296 9.44 4.98 7.98
CA ILE A 296 8.21 5.18 7.21
C ILE A 296 7.19 5.90 8.08
N TYR A 297 6.80 7.10 7.68
CA TYR A 297 5.73 7.86 8.30
C TYR A 297 4.45 7.68 7.50
N VAL A 298 3.37 7.30 8.18
CA VAL A 298 2.10 6.92 7.54
C VAL A 298 0.95 7.67 8.19
N ILE A 299 0.00 8.13 7.39
CA ILE A 299 -1.17 8.84 7.87
C ILE A 299 -2.41 8.52 7.04
N ALA A 300 -3.60 8.64 7.64
CA ALA A 300 -4.87 8.42 6.97
C ALA A 300 -5.74 9.68 6.91
N GLU A 301 -6.53 9.79 5.84
CA GLU A 301 -7.54 10.82 5.61
C GLU A 301 -8.83 10.15 5.13
N ASP A 302 -9.98 10.53 5.67
CA ASP A 302 -11.27 10.03 5.18
C ASP A 302 -11.68 10.71 3.85
N LEU A 303 -12.87 10.36 3.35
CA LEU A 303 -13.45 11.01 2.16
C LEU A 303 -14.01 12.42 2.41
N ASN A 304 -14.08 12.85 3.67
CA ASN A 304 -14.54 14.17 4.09
C ASN A 304 -13.40 15.16 4.36
N GLY A 305 -12.14 14.72 4.17
CA GLY A 305 -10.94 15.54 4.37
C GLY A 305 -10.48 15.64 5.82
N ASN A 306 -10.93 14.74 6.70
CA ASN A 306 -10.43 14.65 8.07
C ASN A 306 -9.13 13.84 8.07
N LEU A 307 -8.01 14.56 8.09
CA LEU A 307 -6.67 14.00 8.22
C LEU A 307 -6.34 13.73 9.69
N GLN A 308 -5.69 12.62 9.98
CA GLN A 308 -5.10 12.38 11.30
C GLN A 308 -4.10 13.50 11.67
N THR A 309 -3.86 13.70 12.95
CA THR A 309 -3.00 14.80 13.43
C THR A 309 -1.54 14.40 13.62
N THR A 310 -1.25 13.10 13.76
CA THR A 310 0.10 12.59 14.04
C THR A 310 0.35 11.35 13.18
N PRO A 311 1.41 11.34 12.34
CA PRO A 311 1.79 10.15 11.59
C PRO A 311 2.23 9.01 12.51
N VAL A 312 1.94 7.77 12.11
CA VAL A 312 2.54 6.58 12.71
C VAL A 312 3.88 6.31 12.05
N LYS A 313 4.93 6.06 12.85
CA LYS A 313 6.26 5.71 12.38
C LYS A 313 6.44 4.18 12.38
N LEU A 314 7.03 3.64 11.31
CA LEU A 314 7.55 2.28 11.21
C LEU A 314 9.06 2.31 10.97
N ASP A 315 9.83 1.63 11.81
CA ASP A 315 11.27 1.42 11.62
C ASP A 315 11.50 0.14 10.81
N ILE A 316 12.21 0.25 9.69
CA ILE A 316 12.56 -0.91 8.84
C ILE A 316 14.02 -0.86 8.41
N GLN A 317 14.57 -2.02 8.06
CA GLN A 317 15.87 -2.12 7.41
C GLN A 317 15.75 -3.08 6.23
N THR A 318 16.03 -2.60 5.02
CA THR A 318 16.02 -3.46 3.83
C THR A 318 17.10 -4.53 3.92
N SER A 319 16.90 -5.65 3.23
CA SER A 319 17.86 -6.75 3.26
C SER A 319 19.13 -6.43 2.46
N LEU A 320 20.24 -7.06 2.80
CA LEU A 320 21.48 -7.04 2.01
C LEU A 320 21.25 -7.62 0.60
N VAL A 321 21.89 -7.03 -0.41
CA VAL A 321 22.10 -7.73 -1.68
C VAL A 321 23.10 -8.85 -1.38
N PRO A 322 22.74 -10.13 -1.58
CA PRO A 322 23.73 -11.19 -1.52
C PRO A 322 24.75 -10.92 -2.61
N LEU A 323 25.98 -10.57 -2.19
CA LEU A 323 27.10 -10.55 -3.10
C LEU A 323 27.26 -11.96 -3.68
N PRO A 324 27.52 -12.12 -4.99
CA PRO A 324 27.95 -13.40 -5.53
C PRO A 324 29.12 -13.94 -4.70
N ILE A 325 29.16 -15.24 -4.44
CA ILE A 325 30.30 -15.87 -3.76
C ILE A 325 31.59 -15.39 -4.42
N THR A 326 32.50 -14.90 -3.59
CA THR A 326 33.83 -14.55 -4.06
C THR A 326 34.69 -15.81 -4.00
N LEU A 327 34.79 -16.51 -5.13
CA LEU A 327 35.74 -17.60 -5.33
C LEU A 327 37.15 -17.02 -5.27
N ILE A 328 37.92 -17.36 -4.23
CA ILE A 328 39.29 -16.84 -4.04
C ILE A 328 40.23 -17.49 -5.05
N ALA A 329 40.13 -18.80 -5.17
CA ALA A 329 41.02 -19.61 -5.98
C ALA A 329 40.27 -20.82 -6.53
N PHE A 330 40.63 -21.22 -7.74
CA PHE A 330 40.24 -22.47 -8.34
C PHE A 330 41.39 -22.90 -9.23
N ASP A 331 41.95 -24.06 -8.91
CA ASP A 331 43.14 -24.60 -9.55
C ASP A 331 43.02 -26.11 -9.64
N GLY A 332 43.82 -26.72 -10.51
CA GLY A 332 43.82 -28.16 -10.70
C GLY A 332 45.23 -28.68 -10.91
N THR A 333 45.50 -29.86 -10.36
CA THR A 333 46.81 -30.51 -10.42
C THR A 333 46.68 -31.93 -10.94
N SER A 334 47.52 -32.27 -11.91
CA SER A 334 47.64 -33.64 -12.42
C SER A 334 48.60 -34.44 -11.55
N SER A 335 48.15 -35.61 -11.05
CA SER A 335 49.02 -36.56 -10.35
C SER A 335 48.53 -37.98 -10.58
N ASN A 336 49.46 -38.91 -10.79
CA ASN A 336 49.14 -40.33 -11.02
C ASN A 336 48.05 -40.56 -12.07
N GLN A 337 48.05 -39.76 -13.15
CA GLN A 337 47.07 -39.81 -14.26
C GLN A 337 45.63 -39.46 -13.85
N THR A 338 45.43 -38.85 -12.68
CA THR A 338 44.18 -38.25 -12.22
C THR A 338 44.33 -36.74 -12.13
N ILE A 339 43.23 -36.00 -12.07
CA ILE A 339 43.24 -34.55 -11.85
C ILE A 339 42.50 -34.23 -10.54
N THR A 340 43.20 -33.59 -9.60
CA THR A 340 42.58 -33.05 -8.40
C THR A 340 42.30 -31.57 -8.59
N LEU A 341 41.03 -31.18 -8.45
CA LEU A 341 40.56 -29.81 -8.48
C LEU A 341 40.43 -29.30 -7.05
N ASN A 342 40.97 -28.11 -6.76
CA ASN A 342 40.87 -27.48 -5.46
C ASN A 342 40.36 -26.05 -5.61
N TRP A 343 39.43 -25.64 -4.75
CA TRP A 343 38.96 -24.26 -4.71
C TRP A 343 38.69 -23.80 -3.29
N ASN A 344 38.79 -22.48 -3.11
CA ASN A 344 38.50 -21.82 -1.86
C ASN A 344 37.46 -20.71 -2.07
N THR A 345 36.49 -20.63 -1.18
CA THR A 345 35.56 -19.51 -1.08
C THR A 345 36.01 -18.56 0.03
N ALA A 346 35.79 -17.26 -0.13
CA ALA A 346 36.01 -16.28 0.95
C ALA A 346 34.85 -16.28 1.94
N ALA A 347 33.64 -16.33 1.39
CA ALA A 347 32.36 -16.43 2.06
C ALA A 347 31.36 -17.10 1.11
N GLU A 348 30.36 -17.77 1.68
CA GLU A 348 29.25 -18.40 0.98
C GLU A 348 27.95 -17.77 1.45
N LEU A 349 27.00 -17.56 0.56
CA LEU A 349 25.69 -17.04 0.91
C LEU A 349 24.65 -17.80 0.12
N ASN A 350 23.77 -18.52 0.83
CA ASN A 350 22.74 -19.40 0.26
C ASN A 350 23.27 -20.43 -0.75
N ASN A 351 24.54 -20.83 -0.65
CA ASN A 351 25.17 -21.80 -1.54
C ASN A 351 24.59 -23.20 -1.31
N GLN A 352 23.85 -23.71 -2.27
CA GLN A 352 23.34 -25.07 -2.19
C GLN A 352 24.43 -26.08 -2.58
N TYR A 353 25.05 -25.93 -3.75
CA TYR A 353 26.12 -26.81 -4.23
C TYR A 353 26.97 -26.21 -5.33
N PHE A 354 28.16 -26.78 -5.51
CA PHE A 354 28.99 -26.62 -6.70
C PHE A 354 28.78 -27.79 -7.65
N GLU A 355 28.49 -27.51 -8.91
CA GLU A 355 28.59 -28.46 -10.01
C GLU A 355 29.96 -28.34 -10.66
N ILE A 356 30.68 -29.45 -10.70
CA ILE A 356 32.00 -29.55 -11.33
C ILE A 356 31.77 -29.97 -12.78
N GLN A 357 32.28 -29.17 -13.71
CA GLN A 357 32.13 -29.47 -15.13
C GLN A 357 33.50 -29.57 -15.83
N ARG A 358 33.58 -30.44 -16.85
CA ARG A 358 34.78 -30.68 -17.64
C ARG A 358 34.50 -30.54 -19.13
N SER A 359 35.50 -30.11 -19.89
CA SER A 359 35.48 -29.95 -21.33
C SER A 359 36.83 -30.36 -21.94
N THR A 360 36.82 -30.85 -23.17
CA THR A 360 38.02 -31.12 -23.98
C THR A 360 38.40 -29.96 -24.91
N ASP A 361 37.48 -29.02 -25.15
CA ASP A 361 37.66 -27.90 -26.08
C ASP A 361 37.53 -26.52 -25.41
N GLY A 362 37.23 -26.50 -24.11
CA GLY A 362 36.99 -25.29 -23.32
C GLY A 362 35.69 -24.58 -23.65
N LYS A 363 34.80 -25.19 -24.46
CA LYS A 363 33.54 -24.60 -24.93
C LYS A 363 32.34 -25.42 -24.49
N ILE A 364 32.35 -26.72 -24.77
CA ILE A 364 31.26 -27.64 -24.42
C ILE A 364 31.65 -28.38 -23.15
N PHE A 365 30.91 -28.13 -22.08
CA PHE A 365 31.17 -28.70 -20.76
C PHE A 365 30.13 -29.76 -20.40
N SER A 366 30.58 -30.89 -19.87
CA SER A 366 29.76 -31.94 -19.27
C SER A 366 29.94 -31.97 -17.76
N SER A 367 28.87 -32.33 -17.04
CA SER A 367 28.89 -32.45 -15.58
C SER A 367 29.66 -33.69 -15.14
N LEU A 368 30.59 -33.52 -14.19
CA LEU A 368 31.33 -34.60 -13.55
C LEU A 368 30.71 -35.03 -12.22
N GLY A 369 30.06 -34.09 -11.54
CA GLY A 369 29.48 -34.33 -10.22
C GLY A 369 29.14 -33.03 -9.51
N ARG A 370 28.57 -33.18 -8.32
CA ARG A 370 28.20 -32.07 -7.44
C ARG A 370 28.85 -32.25 -6.08
N LEU A 371 29.23 -31.15 -5.47
CA LEU A 371 29.68 -31.09 -4.09
C LEU A 371 28.82 -30.08 -3.34
N ASN A 372 28.18 -30.51 -2.26
CA ASN A 372 27.30 -29.64 -1.48
C ASN A 372 28.11 -28.44 -0.92
N GLY A 373 27.51 -27.26 -0.99
CA GLY A 373 27.97 -26.10 -0.27
C GLY A 373 27.56 -26.17 1.20
N THR A 374 27.95 -25.15 1.96
CA THR A 374 27.60 -25.06 3.39
C THR A 374 26.38 -24.17 3.66
N GLY A 375 25.72 -23.66 2.61
CA GLY A 375 24.68 -22.65 2.71
C GLY A 375 25.30 -21.26 2.88
N THR A 376 25.34 -20.77 4.12
CA THR A 376 25.85 -19.42 4.42
C THR A 376 27.04 -19.52 5.38
N SER A 377 28.18 -18.98 4.97
CA SER A 377 29.41 -18.93 5.74
C SER A 377 30.11 -17.60 5.51
N ASN A 378 30.51 -16.92 6.58
CA ASN A 378 31.37 -15.72 6.51
C ASN A 378 32.87 -16.07 6.67
N SER A 379 33.21 -17.36 6.59
CA SER A 379 34.57 -17.86 6.76
C SER A 379 35.05 -18.58 5.51
N SER A 380 36.37 -18.57 5.29
CA SER A 380 36.94 -19.23 4.13
C SER A 380 36.80 -20.75 4.22
N LEU A 381 36.24 -21.35 3.17
CA LEU A 381 36.07 -22.79 3.07
C LEU A 381 36.92 -23.33 1.92
N LYS A 382 37.38 -24.58 2.08
CA LYS A 382 38.22 -25.27 1.10
C LYS A 382 37.52 -26.54 0.64
N TYR A 383 37.59 -26.78 -0.65
CA TYR A 383 36.96 -27.92 -1.30
C TYR A 383 37.93 -28.62 -2.23
N SER A 384 37.70 -29.91 -2.43
CA SER A 384 38.48 -30.73 -3.34
C SER A 384 37.58 -31.70 -4.11
N PHE A 385 37.87 -31.92 -5.38
CA PHE A 385 37.19 -32.89 -6.23
C PHE A 385 38.21 -33.67 -7.06
N LEU A 386 38.11 -34.99 -7.07
CA LEU A 386 38.99 -35.88 -7.82
C LEU A 386 38.32 -36.32 -9.12
N ASP A 387 38.90 -35.94 -10.25
CA ASP A 387 38.62 -36.54 -11.55
C ASP A 387 39.54 -37.76 -11.76
N GLU A 388 38.98 -38.95 -11.52
CA GLU A 388 39.68 -40.23 -11.66
C GLU A 388 39.88 -40.68 -13.11
N ASN A 389 39.17 -40.06 -14.07
CA ASN A 389 39.16 -40.49 -15.46
C ASN A 389 39.27 -39.29 -16.42
N PRO A 390 40.32 -38.46 -16.31
CA PRO A 390 40.49 -37.31 -17.19
C PRO A 390 40.72 -37.75 -18.64
N TYR A 391 40.36 -36.88 -19.60
CA TYR A 391 40.76 -37.08 -21.00
C TYR A 391 42.29 -36.96 -21.13
N ALA A 392 42.86 -37.51 -22.20
CA ALA A 392 44.28 -37.39 -22.47
C ALA A 392 44.62 -35.97 -22.95
N GLY A 393 45.71 -35.41 -22.44
CA GLY A 393 46.11 -34.04 -22.74
C GLY A 393 45.36 -33.01 -21.90
N VAL A 394 45.12 -31.83 -22.46
CA VAL A 394 44.52 -30.70 -21.73
C VAL A 394 43.03 -30.92 -21.50
N ASN A 395 42.63 -30.88 -20.24
CA ASN A 395 41.24 -30.86 -19.79
C ASN A 395 40.92 -29.47 -19.23
N TYR A 396 39.76 -28.95 -19.59
CA TYR A 396 39.27 -27.66 -19.10
C TYR A 396 38.20 -27.89 -18.05
N TYR A 397 38.33 -27.26 -16.90
CA TYR A 397 37.39 -27.39 -15.79
C TYR A 397 36.80 -26.05 -15.42
N ARG A 398 35.56 -26.05 -14.96
CA ARG A 398 34.91 -24.92 -14.32
C ARG A 398 33.96 -25.40 -13.23
N LEU A 399 33.65 -24.50 -12.31
CA LEU A 399 32.62 -24.69 -11.30
C LEU A 399 31.39 -23.88 -11.71
N VAL A 400 30.21 -24.47 -11.54
CA VAL A 400 28.94 -23.76 -11.57
C VAL A 400 28.34 -23.85 -10.18
N GLN A 401 28.27 -22.72 -9.48
CA GLN A 401 27.65 -22.64 -8.18
C GLN A 401 26.14 -22.48 -8.35
N PHE A 402 25.35 -23.13 -7.50
CA PHE A 402 23.90 -22.99 -7.43
C PHE A 402 23.46 -22.57 -6.03
N ASP A 403 22.61 -21.55 -5.95
CA ASP A 403 22.04 -21.04 -4.72
C ASP A 403 20.67 -21.68 -4.42
N PHE A 404 20.20 -21.60 -3.17
CA PHE A 404 18.88 -22.11 -2.77
C PHE A 404 17.70 -21.41 -3.49
N ASP A 405 17.92 -20.20 -4.03
CA ASP A 405 16.93 -19.47 -4.83
C ASP A 405 16.96 -19.85 -6.33
N GLY A 406 17.81 -20.81 -6.71
CA GLY A 406 17.97 -21.31 -8.06
C GLY A 406 18.88 -20.47 -8.97
N LYS A 407 19.48 -19.38 -8.46
CA LYS A 407 20.49 -18.63 -9.23
C LYS A 407 21.79 -19.42 -9.33
N SER A 408 22.57 -19.12 -10.37
CA SER A 408 23.85 -19.77 -10.60
C SER A 408 24.94 -18.80 -11.06
N SER A 409 26.18 -19.07 -10.67
CA SER A 409 27.38 -18.34 -11.11
C SER A 409 28.44 -19.31 -11.63
N VAL A 410 29.33 -18.86 -12.54
CA VAL A 410 30.35 -19.72 -13.16
C VAL A 410 31.74 -19.19 -12.82
N SER A 411 32.67 -20.09 -12.46
CA SER A 411 34.07 -19.73 -12.18
C SER A 411 34.86 -19.39 -13.45
N LYS A 412 36.11 -18.94 -13.27
CA LYS A 412 37.14 -19.04 -14.32
C LYS A 412 37.32 -20.50 -14.77
N ILE A 413 37.78 -20.68 -16.01
CA ILE A 413 38.17 -22.00 -16.53
C ILE A 413 39.63 -22.28 -16.14
N VAL A 414 39.89 -23.49 -15.64
CA VAL A 414 41.25 -23.98 -15.37
C VAL A 414 41.58 -25.06 -16.37
N ALA A 415 42.71 -24.92 -17.05
CA ALA A 415 43.24 -25.93 -17.96
C ALA A 415 44.30 -26.77 -17.24
N VAL A 416 44.13 -28.08 -17.24
CA VAL A 416 45.07 -29.03 -16.63
C VAL A 416 45.38 -30.11 -17.65
N ASP A 417 46.66 -30.27 -18.00
CA ASP A 417 47.11 -31.42 -18.77
C ASP A 417 47.12 -32.65 -17.86
N SER A 418 46.38 -33.70 -18.21
CA SER A 418 46.32 -34.94 -17.44
C SER A 418 47.66 -35.67 -17.36
N LYS A 419 48.61 -35.33 -18.24
CA LYS A 419 49.92 -36.00 -18.37
C LYS A 419 49.77 -37.52 -18.45
N LEU A 420 48.69 -37.97 -19.09
CA LEU A 420 48.39 -39.37 -19.28
C LEU A 420 49.49 -40.00 -20.14
N ALA A 421 50.35 -40.81 -19.53
CA ALA A 421 51.49 -41.44 -20.20
C ALA A 421 51.15 -42.85 -20.71
N ASN A 422 50.25 -43.56 -20.03
CA ASN A 422 49.81 -44.92 -20.37
C ASN A 422 48.28 -44.97 -20.37
N SER A 423 47.70 -46.01 -20.96
CA SER A 423 46.25 -46.17 -20.88
C SER A 423 45.80 -46.50 -19.45
N GLN A 424 44.67 -45.93 -19.04
CA GLN A 424 43.98 -46.30 -17.81
C GLN A 424 42.70 -47.06 -18.12
N LEU A 425 42.39 -48.04 -17.28
CA LEU A 425 41.24 -48.91 -17.42
C LEU A 425 40.44 -48.94 -16.11
N ASN A 426 39.19 -48.52 -16.18
CA ASN A 426 38.22 -48.63 -15.10
C ASN A 426 36.98 -49.39 -15.56
N VAL A 427 36.36 -50.13 -14.65
CA VAL A 427 35.31 -51.10 -14.98
C VAL A 427 34.24 -51.07 -13.90
N TYR A 428 32.99 -51.01 -14.33
CA TYR A 428 31.83 -51.06 -13.46
C TYR A 428 30.87 -52.14 -13.96
N ALA A 429 30.55 -53.09 -13.09
CA ALA A 429 29.69 -54.22 -13.40
C ALA A 429 28.29 -53.98 -12.84
N GLY A 430 27.27 -53.92 -13.71
CA GLY A 430 25.90 -53.59 -13.30
C GLY A 430 24.86 -54.40 -14.08
N GLY A 431 24.01 -55.15 -13.38
CA GLY A 431 22.99 -56.01 -14.02
C GLY A 431 23.59 -56.93 -15.09
N SER A 432 23.04 -56.85 -16.31
CA SER A 432 23.43 -57.60 -17.51
C SER A 432 24.41 -56.86 -18.43
N GLN A 433 25.14 -55.86 -17.92
CA GLN A 433 26.11 -55.08 -18.68
C GLN A 433 27.40 -54.83 -17.90
N LEU A 434 28.51 -54.73 -18.64
CA LEU A 434 29.80 -54.27 -18.13
C LEU A 434 30.15 -52.94 -18.80
N LYS A 435 30.29 -51.88 -18.00
CA LYS A 435 30.76 -50.58 -18.48
C LYS A 435 32.27 -50.51 -18.29
N ILE A 436 32.99 -50.28 -19.37
CA ILE A 436 34.45 -50.19 -19.40
C ILE A 436 34.83 -48.79 -19.85
N PHE A 437 35.66 -48.13 -19.07
CA PHE A 437 36.18 -46.80 -19.34
C PHE A 437 37.68 -46.90 -19.61
N VAL A 438 38.10 -46.39 -20.77
CA VAL A 438 39.50 -46.37 -21.20
C VAL A 438 39.92 -44.94 -21.46
N SER A 439 40.86 -44.42 -20.67
CA SER A 439 41.59 -43.21 -21.02
C SER A 439 42.88 -43.63 -21.72
N SER A 440 43.02 -43.32 -23.00
CA SER A 440 44.19 -43.69 -23.82
C SER A 440 45.01 -42.45 -24.22
N PRO A 441 46.36 -42.47 -24.14
CA PRO A 441 47.20 -41.36 -24.59
C PRO A 441 47.17 -41.16 -26.11
N ASN A 442 46.79 -42.18 -26.89
CA ASN A 442 46.84 -42.19 -28.35
C ASN A 442 45.55 -42.77 -28.95
N GLN A 443 45.23 -42.37 -30.18
CA GLN A 443 44.22 -43.05 -30.98
C GLN A 443 44.80 -44.37 -31.49
N THR A 444 44.12 -45.49 -31.26
CA THR A 444 44.61 -46.83 -31.59
C THR A 444 43.47 -47.84 -31.71
N ASN A 445 43.75 -49.03 -32.24
CA ASN A 445 42.85 -50.17 -32.15
C ASN A 445 43.29 -51.05 -30.97
N ALA A 446 42.31 -51.58 -30.23
CA ALA A 446 42.57 -52.37 -29.04
C ALA A 446 41.65 -53.59 -28.95
N LYS A 447 42.05 -54.55 -28.12
CA LYS A 447 41.24 -55.69 -27.70
C LYS A 447 40.79 -55.49 -26.27
N LEU A 448 39.48 -55.54 -26.04
CA LEU A 448 38.89 -55.65 -24.72
C LEU A 448 38.52 -57.11 -24.47
N GLN A 449 39.10 -57.70 -23.43
CA GLN A 449 38.87 -59.09 -23.06
C GLN A 449 38.43 -59.17 -21.60
N VAL A 450 37.47 -60.04 -21.30
CA VAL A 450 37.03 -60.31 -19.92
C VAL A 450 37.38 -61.74 -19.55
N PHE A 451 37.94 -61.95 -18.37
CA PHE A 451 38.36 -63.25 -17.84
C PHE A 451 37.71 -63.53 -16.48
N ASP A 452 37.45 -64.80 -16.19
CA ASP A 452 37.17 -65.27 -14.84
C ASP A 452 38.46 -65.47 -14.03
N ILE A 453 38.33 -65.77 -12.72
CA ILE A 453 39.47 -66.00 -11.82
C ILE A 453 40.37 -67.18 -12.24
N GLY A 454 39.83 -68.12 -13.01
CA GLY A 454 40.58 -69.26 -13.55
C GLY A 454 41.36 -68.93 -14.83
N GLY A 455 41.27 -67.69 -15.32
CA GLY A 455 41.92 -67.25 -16.56
C GLY A 455 41.17 -67.65 -17.83
N ARG A 456 39.94 -68.18 -17.73
CA ARG A 456 39.12 -68.49 -18.90
C ARG A 456 38.53 -67.19 -19.45
N ARG A 457 38.73 -66.95 -20.74
CA ARG A 457 38.20 -65.79 -21.46
C ARG A 457 36.69 -65.93 -21.64
N ILE A 458 35.93 -65.01 -21.06
CA ILE A 458 34.47 -64.94 -21.14
C ILE A 458 34.05 -64.27 -22.45
N THR A 459 34.67 -63.14 -22.80
CA THR A 459 34.41 -62.42 -24.06
C THR A 459 35.66 -61.71 -24.57
N GLU A 460 35.64 -61.37 -25.85
CA GLU A 460 36.63 -60.54 -26.54
C GLU A 460 35.91 -59.64 -27.54
N ASP A 461 36.28 -58.37 -27.56
CA ASP A 461 35.83 -57.41 -28.55
C ASP A 461 37.01 -56.59 -29.08
N ASN A 462 37.00 -56.28 -30.38
CA ASN A 462 37.98 -55.40 -31.00
C ASN A 462 37.36 -54.00 -31.09
N VAL A 463 37.99 -53.03 -30.43
CA VAL A 463 37.47 -51.67 -30.32
C VAL A 463 38.45 -50.65 -30.91
N SER A 464 37.92 -49.64 -31.59
CA SER A 464 38.69 -48.45 -31.92
C SER A 464 38.62 -47.47 -30.75
N VAL A 465 39.79 -46.98 -30.35
CA VAL A 465 39.99 -46.15 -29.16
C VAL A 465 40.50 -44.80 -29.64
N ASN A 466 39.78 -43.74 -29.31
CA ASN A 466 40.23 -42.38 -29.55
C ASN A 466 41.28 -41.98 -28.51
N LYS A 467 42.13 -41.01 -28.86
CA LYS A 467 42.95 -40.33 -27.86
C LYS A 467 42.03 -39.69 -26.81
N GLY A 468 42.26 -40.01 -25.54
CA GLY A 468 41.48 -39.56 -24.40
C GLY A 468 40.53 -40.62 -23.87
N TYR A 469 39.46 -40.16 -23.21
CA TYR A 469 38.47 -41.04 -22.59
C TYR A 469 37.54 -41.65 -23.63
N ASN A 470 37.29 -42.94 -23.46
CA ASN A 470 36.42 -43.78 -24.26
C ASN A 470 35.54 -44.59 -23.31
N ASP A 471 34.26 -44.70 -23.61
CA ASP A 471 33.31 -45.54 -22.89
C ASP A 471 32.82 -46.68 -23.79
N PHE A 472 32.87 -47.89 -23.24
CA PHE A 472 32.41 -49.10 -23.89
C PHE A 472 31.40 -49.81 -23.01
N ILE A 473 30.33 -50.30 -23.61
CA ILE A 473 29.30 -51.08 -22.92
C ILE A 473 29.29 -52.46 -23.56
N LEU A 474 29.68 -53.48 -22.79
CA LEU A 474 29.56 -54.87 -23.21
C LEU A 474 28.25 -55.43 -22.64
N PRO A 475 27.28 -55.84 -23.49
CA PRO A 475 26.04 -56.48 -23.05
C PRO A 475 26.33 -57.93 -22.63
N LEU A 476 26.90 -58.09 -21.44
CA LEU A 476 27.36 -59.36 -20.90
C LEU A 476 26.85 -59.54 -19.47
N THR A 477 26.20 -60.68 -19.22
CA THR A 477 25.93 -61.15 -17.85
C THR A 477 27.09 -62.02 -17.41
N ILE A 478 27.77 -61.61 -16.35
CA ILE A 478 28.89 -62.33 -15.74
C ILE A 478 28.44 -62.89 -14.37
N PRO A 479 28.87 -64.10 -13.99
CA PRO A 479 28.62 -64.66 -12.65
C PRO A 479 29.21 -63.77 -11.54
N ASP A 480 28.73 -63.94 -10.31
CA ASP A 480 29.31 -63.27 -9.15
C ASP A 480 30.75 -63.79 -8.90
N GLY A 481 31.64 -62.89 -8.49
CA GLY A 481 33.02 -63.24 -8.16
C GLY A 481 34.09 -62.34 -8.78
N ILE A 482 35.35 -62.75 -8.66
CA ILE A 482 36.51 -61.98 -9.12
C ILE A 482 36.71 -62.19 -10.63
N HIS A 483 36.80 -61.07 -11.34
CA HIS A 483 36.99 -61.03 -12.79
C HIS A 483 38.11 -60.05 -13.14
N PHE A 484 38.61 -60.17 -14.37
CA PHE A 484 39.62 -59.26 -14.91
C PHE A 484 39.18 -58.75 -16.28
N VAL A 485 39.26 -57.43 -16.50
CA VAL A 485 39.24 -56.85 -17.85
C VAL A 485 40.67 -56.60 -18.27
N ARG A 486 41.00 -57.02 -19.49
CA ARG A 486 42.28 -56.74 -20.13
C ARG A 486 42.04 -55.90 -21.37
N TYR A 487 42.75 -54.78 -21.42
CA TYR A 487 42.85 -53.88 -22.56
C TYR A 487 44.22 -54.07 -23.20
N THR A 488 44.28 -54.46 -24.46
CA THR A 488 45.54 -54.72 -25.17
C THR A 488 45.58 -53.94 -26.48
N THR A 489 46.65 -53.19 -26.69
CA THR A 489 47.01 -52.54 -27.96
C THR A 489 48.27 -53.20 -28.53
N GLU A 490 48.82 -52.68 -29.62
CA GLU A 490 50.13 -53.10 -30.12
C GLU A 490 51.27 -52.81 -29.13
N ASN A 491 51.14 -51.74 -28.33
CA ASN A 491 52.24 -51.19 -27.52
C ASN A 491 52.07 -51.42 -26.01
N GLU A 492 50.86 -51.71 -25.54
CA GLU A 492 50.62 -51.87 -24.11
C GLU A 492 49.52 -52.90 -23.80
N THR A 493 49.55 -53.41 -22.58
CA THR A 493 48.47 -54.23 -22.02
C THR A 493 48.18 -53.77 -20.60
N VAL A 494 46.94 -53.40 -20.35
CA VAL A 494 46.44 -52.91 -19.05
C VAL A 494 45.39 -53.89 -18.54
N VAL A 495 45.53 -54.33 -17.29
CA VAL A 495 44.60 -55.28 -16.65
C VAL A 495 43.97 -54.62 -15.43
N LYS A 496 42.64 -54.69 -15.33
CA LYS A 496 41.88 -54.24 -14.16
C LYS A 496 41.12 -55.40 -13.55
N LYS A 497 41.41 -55.70 -12.29
CA LYS A 497 40.59 -56.58 -11.45
C LYS A 497 39.31 -55.85 -11.06
N PHE A 498 38.18 -56.54 -11.10
CA PHE A 498 36.92 -56.08 -10.54
C PHE A 498 36.14 -57.25 -9.92
N ILE A 499 35.14 -56.95 -9.11
CA ILE A 499 34.27 -57.93 -8.47
C ILE A 499 32.86 -57.68 -8.98
N LYS A 500 32.18 -58.75 -9.41
CA LYS A 500 30.75 -58.73 -9.72
C LYS A 500 29.97 -59.20 -8.50
#